data_AF-A0A962LVZ8-F1
#
_entry.id   AF-A0A962LVZ8-F1
#
_cell.length_a   1.000
_cell.length_b   1.000
_cell.length_c   1.000
_cell.angle_alpha   90.00
_cell.angle_beta   90.00
_cell.angle_gamma   90.00
#
_symmetry.space_group_name_H-M   'P 1'
#
loop_
_entity.id
_entity.type
_entity.pdbx_description
1 polymer ?
#
loop_
_entity_poly.entity_id
_entity_poly.type
_entity_poly.pdbx_seq_one_letter_code
_entity_poly.pdbx_strand_id
1 'polypeptide(L)'
;MGKALIEPGRRHGPGPGDTQGGSTAAPDRSLVIGVFIQHYPPRLGGAECQAKLLVSELVRCGHRVELVTTRHSPELPARTSLGLLTIRRLPTLAPRWLKLPLNLVTGFIAGMQYTRTIDLMHGHCLSPFVLGALLAAKLRGTPTLLK
;
A
#
# COMPACT_ATOMS: atom_id res chain seq x y z
N MET A 1 -4.22 -75.23 9.72
CA MET A 1 -4.78 -74.01 10.35
C MET A 1 -4.11 -72.79 9.73
N GLY A 2 -4.89 -71.82 9.23
CA GLY A 2 -4.45 -70.42 9.12
C GLY A 2 -3.96 -69.85 7.78
N LYS A 3 -4.90 -69.64 6.86
CA LYS A 3 -5.08 -68.51 5.89
C LYS A 3 -3.92 -67.99 5.00
N ALA A 4 -4.26 -67.93 3.71
CA ALA A 4 -3.63 -67.26 2.58
C ALA A 4 -3.98 -65.74 2.49
N LEU A 5 -3.57 -65.11 1.36
CA LEU A 5 -3.96 -63.80 0.77
C LEU A 5 -3.12 -62.58 1.27
N ILE A 6 -2.54 -61.66 0.46
CA ILE A 6 -2.79 -61.13 -0.91
C ILE A 6 -1.50 -60.49 -1.51
N GLU A 7 -1.42 -60.52 -2.84
CA GLU A 7 -0.53 -59.84 -3.80
C GLU A 7 -0.36 -58.29 -3.70
N PRO A 8 0.62 -57.71 -4.45
CA PRO A 8 1.16 -56.36 -4.23
C PRO A 8 0.31 -55.23 -4.84
N GLY A 9 0.02 -54.23 -4.01
CA GLY A 9 -0.69 -53.00 -4.40
C GLY A 9 0.20 -52.02 -5.16
N ARG A 10 -0.19 -51.76 -6.41
CA ARG A 10 0.32 -50.74 -7.34
C ARG A 10 0.15 -49.30 -6.82
N ARG A 11 1.18 -48.48 -7.12
CA ARG A 11 1.19 -47.07 -7.58
C ARG A 11 0.49 -45.98 -6.74
N HIS A 12 1.27 -45.02 -6.26
CA HIS A 12 1.22 -43.62 -6.74
C HIS A 12 2.43 -42.83 -6.23
N GLY A 13 3.32 -42.41 -7.13
CA GLY A 13 4.29 -41.37 -6.82
C GLY A 13 3.58 -40.02 -6.72
N PRO A 14 4.13 -39.04 -5.98
CA PRO A 14 3.66 -37.67 -6.07
C PRO A 14 3.97 -37.16 -7.48
N GLY A 15 2.92 -36.91 -8.27
CA GLY A 15 3.05 -36.29 -9.58
C GLY A 15 3.57 -34.85 -9.45
N PRO A 16 4.26 -34.32 -10.48
CA PRO A 16 4.61 -32.92 -10.56
C PRO A 16 3.33 -32.15 -10.90
N GLY A 17 2.58 -31.77 -9.86
CA GLY A 17 1.33 -31.03 -9.95
C GLY A 17 1.54 -29.57 -9.61
N ASP A 18 1.59 -28.76 -10.66
CA ASP A 18 1.01 -27.43 -10.74
C ASP A 18 1.67 -26.33 -9.92
N THR A 19 2.71 -25.76 -10.54
CA THR A 19 2.84 -24.31 -10.69
C THR A 19 1.47 -23.64 -10.83
N GLN A 20 0.91 -23.15 -9.72
CA GLN A 20 -0.01 -22.03 -9.76
C GLN A 20 0.81 -20.80 -10.12
N GLY A 21 1.08 -20.66 -11.42
CA GLY A 21 1.38 -19.38 -12.04
C GLY A 21 0.16 -18.49 -11.81
N GLY A 22 0.21 -17.71 -10.74
CA GLY A 22 -0.71 -16.60 -10.53
C GLY A 22 -0.68 -15.75 -11.79
N SER A 23 -1.80 -15.76 -12.51
CA SER A 23 -2.00 -14.98 -13.73
C SER A 23 -1.58 -13.55 -13.48
N THR A 24 -0.41 -13.17 -14.03
CA THR A 24 0.07 -11.79 -14.10
C THR A 24 -0.60 -11.13 -15.30
N ALA A 25 -1.94 -11.19 -15.33
CA ALA A 25 -2.69 -10.36 -16.24
C ALA A 25 -2.40 -8.92 -15.85
N ALA A 26 -1.65 -8.22 -16.71
CA ALA A 26 -1.47 -6.79 -16.56
C ALA A 26 -2.86 -6.16 -16.44
N PRO A 27 -3.09 -5.28 -15.46
CA PRO A 27 -4.39 -4.67 -15.25
C PRO A 27 -4.86 -4.02 -16.55
N ASP A 28 -6.11 -4.30 -16.93
CA ASP A 28 -6.76 -3.85 -18.18
C ASP A 28 -6.74 -2.31 -18.34
N ARG A 29 -6.49 -1.59 -17.24
CA ARG A 29 -6.29 -0.15 -17.23
C ARG A 29 -5.21 0.28 -16.23
N SER A 30 -4.34 1.19 -16.67
CA SER A 30 -3.44 1.93 -15.77
C SER A 30 -4.23 2.93 -14.93
N LEU A 31 -4.15 2.80 -13.60
CA LEU A 31 -4.75 3.71 -12.62
C LEU A 31 -3.70 4.63 -12.00
N VAL A 32 -4.17 5.74 -11.42
CA VAL A 32 -3.43 6.61 -10.52
C VAL A 32 -3.88 6.35 -9.09
N ILE A 33 -3.01 5.75 -8.29
CA ILE A 33 -3.32 5.28 -6.93
C ILE A 33 -2.64 6.19 -5.91
N GLY A 34 -3.43 6.84 -5.05
CA GLY A 34 -2.91 7.62 -3.93
C GLY A 34 -2.68 6.72 -2.71
N VAL A 35 -1.43 6.54 -2.29
CA VAL A 35 -1.09 5.74 -1.10
C VAL A 35 -0.76 6.68 0.06
N PHE A 36 -1.55 6.64 1.12
CA PHE A 36 -1.39 7.48 2.30
C PHE A 36 -0.89 6.65 3.47
N ILE A 37 0.25 7.04 4.04
CA ILE A 37 0.85 6.39 5.21
C ILE A 37 1.52 7.43 6.09
N GLN A 38 1.39 7.35 7.41
CA GLN A 38 2.00 8.35 8.28
C GLN A 38 3.53 8.36 8.19
N HIS A 39 4.16 7.19 8.13
CA HIS A 39 5.62 7.05 8.05
C HIS A 39 6.00 6.19 6.86
N TYR A 40 7.08 6.56 6.18
CA TYR A 40 7.63 5.84 5.05
C TYR A 40 9.16 5.81 5.21
N PRO A 41 9.89 4.85 4.59
CA PRO A 41 11.33 4.76 4.74
C PRO A 41 12.05 6.11 4.55
N PRO A 42 13.12 6.35 5.33
CA PRO A 42 14.01 5.36 5.97
C PRO A 42 13.60 4.89 7.37
N ARG A 43 12.47 5.33 7.92
CA ARG A 43 11.96 4.75 9.19
C ARG A 43 11.60 3.27 8.94
N LEU A 44 12.31 2.36 9.58
CA LEU A 44 12.13 0.92 9.40
C LEU A 44 11.12 0.39 10.42
N GLY A 45 10.05 -0.20 9.90
CA GLY A 45 8.99 -0.88 10.64
C GLY A 45 8.21 -1.80 9.70
N GLY A 46 7.34 -2.64 10.26
CA GLY A 46 6.59 -3.62 9.47
C GLY A 46 5.65 -2.98 8.43
N ALA A 47 4.96 -1.91 8.82
CA ALA A 47 4.05 -1.17 7.96
C ALA A 47 4.80 -0.49 6.80
N GLU A 48 5.93 0.16 7.08
CA GLU A 48 6.74 0.84 6.08
C GLU A 48 7.30 -0.13 5.03
N CYS A 49 7.73 -1.31 5.45
CA CYS A 49 8.16 -2.38 4.55
C CYS A 49 7.00 -2.88 3.68
N GLN A 50 5.83 -3.13 4.27
CA GLN A 50 4.65 -3.56 3.51
C GLN A 50 4.22 -2.50 2.49
N ALA A 51 4.19 -1.23 2.88
CA ALA A 51 3.87 -0.13 1.97
C ALA A 51 4.90 -0.01 0.84
N LYS A 52 6.20 -0.18 1.12
CA LYS A 52 7.25 -0.19 0.09
C LYS A 52 7.07 -1.32 -0.91
N LEU A 53 6.78 -2.53 -0.43
CA LEU A 53 6.53 -3.69 -1.30
C LEU A 53 5.28 -3.48 -2.16
N LEU A 54 4.18 -3.03 -1.55
CA LEU A 54 2.94 -2.73 -2.25
C LEU A 54 3.14 -1.69 -3.36
N VAL A 55 3.78 -0.57 -3.03
CA VAL A 55 4.02 0.52 -4.00
C VAL A 55 4.91 0.06 -5.15
N SER A 56 5.98 -0.69 -4.84
CA SER A 56 6.86 -1.26 -5.86
C SER A 56 6.08 -2.18 -6.81
N GLU A 57 5.20 -3.00 -6.26
CA GLU A 57 4.39 -3.95 -7.03
C GLU A 57 3.32 -3.25 -7.88
N LEU A 58 2.65 -2.22 -7.35
CA LEU A 58 1.71 -1.40 -8.13
C LEU A 58 2.40 -0.74 -9.33
N VAL A 59 3.60 -0.21 -9.12
CA VAL A 59 4.43 0.36 -10.20
C VAL A 59 4.85 -0.72 -11.20
N ARG A 60 5.25 -1.91 -10.72
CA ARG A 60 5.61 -3.06 -11.57
C ARG A 60 4.45 -3.50 -12.45
N CYS A 61 3.22 -3.43 -11.95
CA CYS A 61 1.98 -3.67 -12.69
C CYS A 61 1.57 -2.52 -13.63
N GLY A 62 2.38 -1.46 -13.75
CA GLY A 62 2.15 -0.34 -14.67
C GLY A 62 1.25 0.76 -14.13
N HIS A 63 0.92 0.76 -12.84
CA HIS A 63 0.14 1.83 -12.22
C HIS A 63 1.00 3.01 -11.82
N ARG A 64 0.43 4.22 -11.89
CA ARG A 64 1.02 5.41 -11.31
C ARG A 64 0.68 5.47 -9.83
N VAL A 65 1.67 5.75 -8.99
CA VAL A 65 1.48 5.84 -7.53
C VAL A 65 1.90 7.22 -7.03
N GLU A 66 0.97 7.91 -6.37
CA GLU A 66 1.25 9.12 -5.58
C GLU A 66 1.27 8.72 -4.09
N LEU A 67 2.46 8.47 -3.55
CA LEU A 67 2.65 8.20 -2.14
C LEU A 67 2.75 9.49 -1.34
N VAL A 68 1.88 9.67 -0.35
CA VAL A 68 1.85 10.84 0.53
C VAL A 68 2.10 10.41 1.97
N THR A 69 3.08 11.03 2.61
CA THR A 69 3.51 10.69 3.97
C THR A 69 3.97 11.91 4.75
N THR A 70 4.25 11.74 6.04
CA THR A 70 4.81 12.82 6.88
C THR A 70 6.33 12.87 6.80
N ARG A 71 6.88 14.08 6.83
CA ARG A 71 8.31 14.37 6.83
C ARG A 71 8.81 14.46 8.27
N HIS A 72 9.45 13.38 8.73
CA HIS A 72 9.97 13.27 10.10
C HIS A 72 11.40 13.80 10.26
N SER A 73 12.13 14.02 9.16
CA SER A 73 13.47 14.63 9.16
C SER A 73 13.56 15.71 8.08
N PRO A 74 14.16 16.88 8.38
CA PRO A 74 14.40 17.94 7.40
C PRO A 74 15.43 17.54 6.33
N GLU A 75 16.24 16.51 6.54
CA GLU A 75 17.20 16.03 5.54
C GLU A 75 16.51 15.26 4.40
N LEU A 76 15.31 14.71 4.66
CA LEU A 76 14.57 13.99 3.64
C LEU A 76 13.99 14.94 2.60
N PRO A 77 14.09 14.65 1.30
CA PRO A 77 13.50 15.49 0.27
C PRO A 77 11.97 15.51 0.41
N ALA A 78 11.38 16.70 0.33
CA ALA A 78 9.94 16.90 0.40
C ALA A 78 9.20 16.21 -0.75
N ARG A 79 9.86 16.04 -1.90
CA ARG A 79 9.36 15.31 -3.06
C ARG A 79 10.46 14.43 -3.65
N THR A 80 10.11 13.21 -4.03
CA THR A 80 10.98 12.29 -4.78
C THR A 80 10.15 11.68 -5.90
N SER A 81 10.66 11.65 -7.13
CA SER A 81 9.99 10.99 -8.24
C SER A 81 10.90 9.92 -8.84
N LEU A 82 10.35 8.73 -9.05
CA LEU A 82 11.04 7.52 -9.52
C LEU A 82 10.12 6.81 -10.53
N GLY A 83 10.24 7.13 -11.81
CA GLY A 83 9.37 6.59 -12.85
C GLY A 83 7.88 6.88 -12.57
N LEU A 84 7.08 5.82 -12.39
CA LEU A 84 5.65 5.92 -12.08
C LEU A 84 5.33 6.21 -10.60
N LEU A 85 6.34 6.32 -9.74
CA LEU A 85 6.19 6.64 -8.33
C LEU A 85 6.55 8.10 -8.04
N THR A 86 5.63 8.85 -7.43
CA THR A 86 5.93 10.12 -6.76
C THR A 86 5.74 9.93 -5.25
N ILE A 87 6.76 10.26 -4.47
CA ILE A 87 6.73 10.32 -3.00
C ILE A 87 6.67 11.79 -2.57
N ARG A 88 5.72 12.14 -1.72
CA ARG A 88 5.54 13.47 -1.15
C ARG A 88 5.53 13.40 0.36
N ARG A 89 6.46 14.13 0.98
CA ARG A 89 6.66 14.17 2.43
C ARG A 89 6.22 15.53 2.96
N LEU A 90 5.10 15.56 3.66
CA LEU A 90 4.49 16.77 4.19
C LEU A 90 5.10 17.12 5.55
N PRO A 91 5.43 18.40 5.82
CA PRO A 91 6.03 18.79 7.08
C PRO A 91 5.10 18.50 8.26
N THR A 92 5.65 17.92 9.32
CA THR A 92 4.96 17.76 10.61
C THR A 92 5.72 18.51 11.69
N LEU A 93 5.64 19.84 11.63
CA LEU A 93 6.23 20.75 12.61
C LEU A 93 5.16 21.11 13.63
N ALA A 94 5.05 20.30 14.70
CA ALA A 94 4.11 20.58 15.79
C ALA A 94 4.68 20.23 17.16
N PRO A 95 4.36 21.02 18.20
CA PRO A 95 4.47 20.59 19.59
C PRO A 95 3.78 19.23 19.80
N ARG A 96 4.32 18.38 20.69
CA ARG A 96 3.83 17.00 20.90
C ARG A 96 2.30 16.92 21.10
N TRP A 97 1.71 17.86 21.83
CA TRP A 97 0.27 17.91 22.11
C TRP A 97 -0.60 18.32 20.90
N LEU A 98 -0.06 19.10 19.96
CA LEU A 98 -0.75 19.48 18.70
C LEU A 98 -0.55 18.45 17.59
N LYS A 99 0.30 17.45 17.79
CA LYS A 99 0.73 16.55 16.72
C LYS A 99 -0.42 15.73 16.14
N LEU A 100 -1.35 15.26 16.97
CA LEU A 100 -2.52 14.49 16.51
C LEU A 100 -3.49 15.34 15.69
N PRO A 101 -4.05 16.47 16.20
CA PRO A 101 -4.98 17.28 15.43
C PRO A 101 -4.32 17.89 14.19
N LEU A 102 -3.05 18.30 14.27
CA LEU A 102 -2.36 18.83 13.09
C LEU A 102 -2.18 17.75 12.02
N ASN A 103 -1.75 16.54 12.38
CA ASN A 103 -1.63 15.45 11.42
C ASN A 103 -2.97 15.13 10.75
N LEU A 104 -4.07 15.15 11.50
CA LEU A 104 -5.42 14.99 10.96
C LEU A 104 -5.74 16.08 9.92
N VAL A 105 -5.52 17.35 10.27
CA VAL A 105 -5.77 18.48 9.36
C VAL A 105 -4.85 18.42 8.14
N THR A 106 -3.56 18.15 8.32
CA THR A 106 -2.60 17.99 7.22
C THR A 106 -3.01 16.85 6.29
N GLY A 107 -3.43 15.71 6.85
CA GLY A 107 -3.96 14.57 6.10
C GLY A 107 -5.22 14.94 5.32
N PHE A 108 -6.14 15.68 5.94
CA PHE A 108 -7.37 16.15 5.30
C PHE A 108 -7.10 17.11 4.14
N ILE A 109 -6.27 18.12 4.35
CA ILE A 109 -5.89 19.07 3.29
C ILE A 109 -5.21 18.33 2.13
N ALA A 110 -4.27 17.44 2.44
CA ALA A 110 -3.62 16.62 1.42
C ALA A 110 -4.63 15.75 0.67
N GLY A 111 -5.51 15.04 1.37
CA GLY A 111 -6.57 14.25 0.76
C GLY A 111 -7.44 15.08 -0.18
N MET A 112 -7.86 16.28 0.24
CA MET A 112 -8.66 17.19 -0.59
C MET A 112 -7.95 17.64 -1.88
N GLN A 113 -6.63 17.76 -1.83
CA GLN A 113 -5.80 18.11 -2.99
C GLN A 113 -5.62 16.91 -3.94
N TYR A 114 -5.27 15.73 -3.42
CA TYR A 114 -4.92 14.56 -4.23
C TYR A 114 -6.12 13.79 -4.77
N THR A 115 -7.26 13.82 -4.09
CA THR A 115 -8.51 13.19 -4.56
C THR A 115 -8.98 13.69 -5.93
N ARG A 116 -8.49 14.85 -6.38
CA ARG A 116 -8.75 15.38 -7.73
C ARG A 116 -7.89 14.74 -8.82
N THR A 117 -6.82 14.07 -8.44
CA THR A 117 -5.77 13.59 -9.36
C THR A 117 -5.55 12.08 -9.28
N ILE A 118 -6.26 11.38 -8.41
CA ILE A 118 -6.15 9.93 -8.20
C ILE A 118 -7.49 9.25 -8.47
N ASP A 119 -7.43 8.01 -8.95
CA ASP A 119 -8.60 7.16 -9.20
C ASP A 119 -9.03 6.40 -7.93
N LEU A 120 -8.07 6.07 -7.05
CA LEU A 120 -8.28 5.30 -5.83
C LEU A 120 -7.34 5.81 -4.73
N MET A 121 -7.86 5.92 -3.51
CA MET A 121 -7.05 6.17 -2.32
C MET A 121 -6.86 4.90 -1.49
N HIS A 122 -5.62 4.52 -1.24
CA HIS A 122 -5.25 3.47 -0.29
C HIS A 122 -4.70 4.10 1.00
N GLY A 123 -5.41 3.92 2.12
CA GLY A 123 -4.91 4.23 3.44
C GLY A 123 -4.15 3.04 4.02
N HIS A 124 -2.87 3.22 4.34
CA HIS A 124 -2.03 2.19 4.94
C HIS A 124 -1.76 2.53 6.41
N CYS A 125 -2.28 1.69 7.30
CA CYS A 125 -2.33 1.88 8.75
C CYS A 125 -3.14 3.11 9.18
N LEU A 126 -4.22 2.87 9.92
CA LEU A 126 -5.06 3.95 10.43
C LEU A 126 -4.27 4.80 11.45
N SER A 127 -4.06 6.06 11.07
CA SER A 127 -3.41 7.10 11.86
C SER A 127 -4.20 8.40 11.70
N PRO A 128 -4.00 9.44 12.53
CA PRO A 128 -4.68 10.72 12.34
C PRO A 128 -4.46 11.29 10.93
N PHE A 129 -3.25 11.16 10.39
CA PHE A 129 -2.93 11.59 9.04
C PHE A 129 -3.73 10.84 7.97
N VAL A 130 -3.74 9.51 8.04
CA VAL A 130 -4.48 8.67 7.08
C VAL A 130 -6.00 8.88 7.24
N LEU A 131 -6.49 8.99 8.48
CA LEU A 131 -7.90 9.27 8.76
C LEU A 131 -8.34 10.59 8.12
N GLY A 132 -7.53 11.64 8.22
CA GLY A 132 -7.81 12.93 7.59
C GLY A 132 -7.96 12.78 6.07
N ALA A 133 -7.03 12.07 5.44
CA ALA A 133 -7.07 11.81 4.01
C ALA A 133 -8.32 11.00 3.59
N LEU A 134 -8.67 9.96 4.36
CA LEU A 134 -9.86 9.15 4.11
C LEU A 134 -11.16 9.94 4.24
N LEU A 135 -11.25 10.83 5.24
CA LEU A 135 -12.40 11.73 5.39
C LEU A 135 -12.54 12.63 4.17
N ALA A 136 -11.43 13.21 3.69
CA ALA A 136 -11.44 14.02 2.47
C ALA A 136 -11.86 13.21 1.23
N ALA A 137 -11.35 11.99 1.07
CA ALA A 137 -11.76 11.09 -0.02
C ALA A 137 -13.24 10.74 0.02
N LYS A 138 -13.77 10.44 1.21
CA LYS A 138 -15.20 10.15 1.41
C LYS A 138 -16.07 11.36 1.02
N LEU A 139 -15.68 12.57 1.42
CA LEU A 139 -16.40 13.80 1.03
C LEU A 139 -16.34 14.08 -0.48
N ARG A 140 -15.36 13.51 -1.18
CA ARG A 140 -15.14 13.70 -2.61
C ARG A 140 -15.68 12.56 -3.47
N GLY A 141 -16.23 11.52 -2.86
CA GLY A 141 -16.67 10.32 -3.57
C GLY A 141 -15.53 9.52 -4.21
N THR A 142 -14.28 9.75 -3.80
CA THR A 142 -13.13 8.98 -4.29
C THR A 142 -13.17 7.59 -3.64
N PRO A 143 -13.09 6.49 -4.42
CA PRO A 143 -12.98 5.15 -3.86
C PRO A 143 -11.82 5.04 -2.86
N THR A 144 -12.05 4.37 -1.72
CA THR A 144 -11.07 4.21 -0.65
C THR A 144 -10.89 2.75 -0.25
N LEU A 145 -9.64 2.33 -0.06
CA LEU A 145 -9.28 1.04 0.56
C LEU A 145 -8.42 1.30 1.79
N LEU A 146 -8.79 0.74 2.94
CA LEU A 146 -8.02 0.84 4.18
C LEU A 146 -7.44 -0.52 4.56
N LYS A 147 -6.17 -0.52 4.99
CA LYS A 147 -5.49 -1.67 5.60
C LYS A 147 -4.91 -1.30 6.96
#